data_AF-A0A838VGZ2-F1
#
_entry.id   AF-A0A838VGZ2-F1
#
_cell.length_a   1.000
_cell.length_b   1.000
_cell.length_c   1.000
_cell.angle_alpha   90.00
_cell.angle_beta   90.00
_cell.angle_gamma   90.00
#
_symmetry.space_group_name_H-M   'P 1'
#
loop_
_entity.id
_entity.type
_entity.pdbx_description
1 polymer ?
#
loop_
_entity_poly.entity_id
_entity_poly.type
_entity_poly.pdbx_seq_one_letter_code
_entity_poly.pdbx_strand_id
1 'polypeptide(L)'
;MANAGINSSNSLGRQYQYLKPSVFWSIRQGFSRRLAVLIVTISLLIPLLLWAIVSYAHLVPSMFLPTPTAVMQSGIEMFMNNDLMADIIVSCGRVLAGFVAAAAIGVPMGIAMGTFYSM
;
A
#
# COMPACT_ATOMS: atom_id res chain seq x y z
N MET A 1 9.95 -66.82 39.78
CA MET A 1 11.05 -65.93 39.35
C MET A 1 10.76 -65.52 37.91
N ALA A 2 10.01 -64.43 37.75
CA ALA A 2 9.71 -63.75 36.48
C ALA A 2 10.94 -62.91 36.06
N ASN A 3 11.20 -62.49 34.82
CA ASN A 3 10.47 -62.48 33.57
C ASN A 3 11.50 -62.46 32.43
N ALA A 4 11.04 -62.93 31.28
CA ALA A 4 11.66 -62.89 29.98
C ALA A 4 12.07 -61.50 29.50
N GLY A 5 13.01 -61.51 28.55
CA GLY A 5 13.18 -60.47 27.56
C GLY A 5 13.88 -59.22 28.09
N ILE A 6 14.54 -58.41 27.28
CA ILE A 6 14.36 -58.23 25.86
C ILE A 6 15.72 -57.71 25.38
N ASN A 7 16.25 -58.35 24.34
CA ASN A 7 17.28 -57.80 23.48
C ASN A 7 17.01 -56.32 23.27
N SER A 8 17.87 -55.46 23.80
CA SER A 8 17.82 -54.02 23.57
C SER A 8 17.95 -53.80 22.07
N SER A 9 16.77 -53.65 21.48
CA SER A 9 16.52 -53.44 20.07
C SER A 9 17.20 -52.16 19.65
N ASN A 10 18.02 -52.29 18.61
CA ASN A 10 18.13 -51.32 17.53
C ASN A 10 18.11 -49.87 17.98
N SER A 11 19.29 -49.34 18.33
CA SER A 11 19.56 -47.92 18.27
C SER A 11 19.48 -47.47 16.81
N LEU A 12 18.26 -47.36 16.28
CA LEU A 12 17.93 -46.59 15.08
C LEU A 12 18.15 -45.12 15.42
N GLY A 13 19.43 -44.74 15.44
CA GLY A 13 19.84 -43.34 15.42
C GLY A 13 19.36 -42.75 14.10
N ARG A 14 18.12 -42.26 14.10
CA ARG A 14 17.54 -41.47 13.01
C ARG A 14 18.44 -40.25 12.83
N GLN A 15 19.33 -40.32 11.84
CA GLN A 15 20.11 -39.18 11.41
C GLN A 15 19.13 -38.21 10.74
N TYR A 16 18.71 -37.20 11.49
CA TYR A 16 17.95 -36.09 10.92
C TYR A 16 18.91 -35.33 9.99
N GLN A 17 18.78 -35.61 8.70
CA GLN A 17 19.54 -34.99 7.63
C GLN A 17 19.08 -33.53 7.54
N TYR A 18 19.88 -32.61 8.05
CA TYR A 18 19.64 -31.18 7.94
C TYR A 18 19.69 -30.78 6.46
N LEU A 19 18.52 -30.50 5.89
CA LEU A 19 18.38 -29.98 4.53
C LEU A 19 19.09 -28.61 4.45
N LYS A 20 19.98 -28.47 3.46
CA LYS A 20 20.66 -27.20 3.16
C LYS A 20 19.60 -26.14 2.83
N PRO A 21 19.53 -25.02 3.57
CA PRO A 21 18.55 -23.97 3.30
C PRO A 21 18.79 -23.38 1.90
N SER A 22 17.74 -23.37 1.10
CA SER A 22 17.77 -22.95 -0.30
C SER A 22 17.96 -21.44 -0.43
N VAL A 23 18.82 -21.07 -1.39
CA VAL A 23 19.20 -19.69 -1.77
C VAL A 23 17.98 -18.81 -2.10
N PHE A 24 16.83 -19.42 -2.43
CA PHE A 24 15.57 -18.72 -2.69
C PHE A 24 15.08 -17.87 -1.50
N TRP A 25 15.40 -18.24 -0.26
CA TRP A 25 15.00 -17.46 0.92
C TRP A 25 16.00 -16.34 1.28
N SER A 26 17.10 -16.22 0.55
CA SER A 26 18.13 -15.18 0.72
C SER A 26 17.69 -13.78 0.24
N ILE A 27 16.51 -13.66 -0.38
CA ILE A 27 16.00 -12.39 -0.89
C ILE A 27 15.64 -11.43 0.26
N ARG A 28 15.49 -11.93 1.49
CA ARG A 28 15.30 -11.13 2.72
C ARG A 28 16.59 -10.92 3.53
N GLN A 29 17.78 -11.17 2.98
CA GLN A 29 19.00 -10.74 3.67
C GLN A 29 19.04 -9.21 3.72
N GLY A 30 19.32 -8.66 4.90
CA GLY A 30 19.33 -7.22 5.16
C GLY A 30 20.30 -6.49 4.26
N PHE A 31 19.81 -6.00 3.12
CA PHE A 31 20.57 -5.14 2.23
C PHE A 31 21.09 -3.95 3.03
N SER A 32 22.39 -3.64 2.88
CA SER A 32 22.99 -2.43 3.46
C SER A 32 22.08 -1.24 3.19
N ARG A 33 21.76 -0.45 4.23
CA ARG A 33 20.84 0.69 4.16
C ARG A 33 21.13 1.61 2.95
N ARG A 34 22.40 1.70 2.55
CA ARG A 34 22.87 2.46 1.39
C ARG A 34 22.41 1.86 0.06
N LEU A 35 22.47 0.55 -0.11
CA LEU A 35 22.06 -0.13 -1.34
C LEU A 35 20.54 -0.12 -1.48
N ALA A 36 19.81 -0.29 -0.37
CA ALA A 36 18.36 -0.11 -0.37
C ALA A 36 17.94 1.31 -0.79
N VAL A 37 18.57 2.35 -0.23
CA VAL A 37 18.31 3.74 -0.60
C VAL A 37 18.67 4.00 -2.07
N LEU A 38 19.80 3.48 -2.57
CA LEU A 38 20.20 3.63 -3.97
C LEU A 38 19.19 3.00 -4.92
N ILE A 39 18.73 1.78 -4.66
CA ILE A 39 17.75 1.09 -5.51
C ILE A 39 16.43 1.86 -5.54
N VAL A 40 15.92 2.32 -4.38
CA VAL A 40 14.69 3.12 -4.30
C VAL A 40 14.86 4.44 -5.05
N THR A 41 16.00 5.12 -4.85
CA THR A 41 16.30 6.41 -5.48
C THR A 41 16.37 6.26 -7.00
N ILE A 42 17.08 5.25 -7.51
CA ILE A 42 17.19 4.95 -8.94
C ILE A 42 15.83 4.56 -9.53
N SER A 43 15.07 3.71 -8.83
CA SER A 43 13.74 3.28 -9.28
C SER A 43 12.75 4.44 -9.41
N LEU A 44 12.93 5.50 -8.63
CA LEU A 44 12.10 6.71 -8.72
C LEU A 44 12.65 7.71 -9.75
N LEU A 45 13.98 7.89 -9.80
CA LEU A 45 14.63 8.81 -10.72
C LEU A 45 14.54 8.40 -12.19
N ILE A 46 14.70 7.11 -12.51
CA ILE A 46 14.63 6.62 -13.90
C ILE A 46 13.31 7.02 -14.58
N PRO A 47 12.12 6.64 -14.06
CA PRO A 47 10.86 7.00 -14.71
C PRO A 47 10.62 8.51 -14.67
N LEU A 48 11.06 9.22 -13.62
CA LEU A 48 10.89 10.67 -13.52
C LEU A 48 11.73 11.44 -14.55
N LEU A 49 12.99 11.03 -14.76
CA LEU A 49 13.87 11.61 -15.77
C LEU A 49 13.42 11.23 -17.17
N LEU A 50 13.00 9.98 -17.39
CA LEU A 50 12.42 9.55 -18.65
C LEU A 50 11.18 10.38 -18.99
N TRP A 51 10.29 10.55 -18.01
CA TRP A 51 9.11 11.40 -18.14
C TRP A 51 9.49 12.83 -18.50
N ALA A 52 10.43 13.45 -17.77
CA ALA A 52 10.89 14.79 -18.07
C ALA A 52 11.49 14.91 -19.49
N ILE A 53 12.39 14.00 -19.88
CA ILE A 53 13.02 14.02 -21.22
C ILE A 53 11.97 13.86 -22.32
N VAL A 54 11.03 12.93 -22.16
CA VAL A 54 9.94 12.71 -23.12
C VAL A 54 9.01 13.92 -23.21
N SER A 55 8.68 14.56 -22.08
CA SER A 55 7.91 15.80 -22.05
C SER A 55 8.60 16.94 -22.80
N TYR A 56 9.91 17.13 -22.57
CA TYR A 56 10.65 18.24 -23.20
C TYR A 56 10.95 18.00 -24.68
N ALA A 57 11.15 16.75 -25.08
CA ALA A 57 11.45 16.39 -26.46
C ALA A 57 10.24 16.49 -27.42
N HIS A 58 9.07 16.95 -26.96
CA HIS A 58 7.89 17.25 -27.79
C HIS A 58 7.42 16.08 -28.69
N LEU A 59 7.78 14.84 -28.36
CA LEU A 59 7.33 13.64 -29.10
C LEU A 59 5.84 13.35 -28.92
N VAL A 60 5.19 13.98 -27.94
CA VAL A 60 3.76 13.82 -27.61
C VAL A 60 3.13 15.20 -27.46
N PRO A 61 1.89 15.43 -27.95
CA PRO A 61 1.20 16.70 -27.78
C PRO A 61 1.17 17.11 -26.30
N SER A 62 1.46 18.37 -26.01
CA SER A 62 1.52 18.94 -24.65
C SER A 62 0.21 18.82 -23.86
N MET A 63 -0.90 18.51 -24.54
CA MET A 63 -2.19 18.16 -23.93
C MET A 63 -2.19 16.78 -23.24
N PHE A 64 -1.37 15.83 -23.70
CA PHE A 64 -1.29 14.48 -23.14
C PHE A 64 -0.09 14.30 -22.19
N LEU A 65 0.98 15.08 -22.37
CA LEU A 65 2.20 14.93 -21.57
C LEU A 65 2.84 16.30 -21.27
N PRO A 66 2.21 17.12 -20.39
CA PRO A 66 2.72 18.44 -20.05
C PRO A 66 4.11 18.35 -19.43
N THR A 67 4.93 19.38 -19.67
CA THR A 67 6.26 19.48 -19.06
C THR A 67 6.14 19.61 -17.54
N PRO A 68 7.14 19.12 -16.78
CA PRO A 68 7.12 19.26 -15.31
C PRO A 68 7.00 20.72 -14.84
N THR A 69 7.50 21.67 -15.62
CA THR A 69 7.32 23.11 -15.38
C THR A 69 5.87 23.56 -15.61
N ALA A 70 5.21 23.08 -16.66
CA ALA A 70 3.80 23.35 -16.91
C ALA A 70 2.91 22.73 -15.83
N VAL A 71 3.21 21.52 -15.35
CA VAL A 71 2.49 20.90 -14.23
C VAL A 71 2.63 21.73 -12.95
N MET A 72 3.84 22.20 -12.64
CA MET A 72 4.06 23.04 -11.47
C MET A 72 3.34 24.39 -11.61
N GLN A 73 3.40 25.01 -12.79
CA GLN A 73 2.76 26.29 -13.06
C GLN A 73 1.23 26.17 -13.01
N SER A 74 0.64 25.16 -13.66
CA SER A 74 -0.78 24.86 -13.57
C SER A 74 -1.20 24.49 -12.14
N GLY A 75 -0.35 23.79 -11.38
CA GLY A 75 -0.60 23.51 -9.97
C GLY A 75 -0.68 24.78 -9.12
N ILE A 76 0.28 25.71 -9.30
CA ILE A 76 0.28 27.00 -8.61
C ILE A 76 -0.90 27.87 -9.07
N GLU A 77 -1.20 27.88 -10.37
CA GLU A 77 -2.28 28.65 -10.96
C GLU A 77 -3.66 28.14 -10.52
N MET A 78 -3.87 26.81 -10.45
CA MET A 78 -5.09 26.24 -9.87
C MET A 78 -5.18 26.53 -8.37
N PHE A 79 -4.05 26.49 -7.65
CA PHE A 79 -4.03 26.80 -6.23
C PHE A 79 -4.34 28.28 -5.94
N MET A 80 -3.89 29.22 -6.80
CA MET A 80 -4.06 30.65 -6.59
C MET A 80 -5.29 31.26 -7.28
N ASN A 81 -5.64 30.82 -8.49
CA ASN A 81 -6.58 31.52 -9.37
C ASN A 81 -7.91 30.78 -9.60
N ASN A 82 -8.00 29.47 -9.37
CA ASN A 82 -9.22 28.70 -9.65
C ASN A 82 -9.61 27.86 -8.46
N ASP A 83 -10.41 28.42 -7.55
CA ASP A 83 -11.42 27.75 -6.72
C ASP A 83 -11.12 26.35 -6.15
N LEU A 84 -9.86 25.93 -6.04
CA LEU A 84 -9.49 24.56 -5.66
C LEU A 84 -9.96 24.27 -4.23
N MET A 85 -9.79 25.26 -3.36
CA MET A 85 -10.33 25.23 -2.01
C MET A 85 -11.87 25.23 -2.01
N ALA A 86 -12.50 26.02 -2.86
CA ALA A 86 -13.96 26.06 -2.97
C ALA A 86 -14.51 24.71 -3.45
N ASP A 87 -13.90 24.09 -4.45
CA ASP A 87 -14.25 22.76 -4.96
C ASP A 87 -14.08 21.67 -3.90
N ILE A 88 -12.99 21.72 -3.14
CA ILE A 88 -12.75 20.81 -2.01
C ILE A 88 -13.83 20.99 -0.95
N ILE A 89 -14.16 22.23 -0.57
CA ILE A 89 -15.17 22.52 0.45
C ILE A 89 -16.56 22.12 -0.03
N VAL A 90 -16.91 22.40 -1.28
CA VAL A 90 -18.21 22.00 -1.86
C VAL A 90 -18.31 20.48 -1.93
N SER A 91 -17.25 19.79 -2.35
CA SER A 91 -17.22 18.32 -2.40
C SER A 91 -17.35 17.71 -1.00
N CYS A 92 -16.50 18.13 -0.06
CA CYS A 92 -16.52 17.66 1.32
C CYS A 92 -17.84 18.02 2.03
N GLY A 93 -18.33 19.24 1.83
CA GLY A 93 -19.59 19.72 2.40
C GLY A 93 -20.79 18.89 1.97
N ARG A 94 -20.86 18.48 0.70
CA ARG A 94 -21.91 17.56 0.22
C ARG A 94 -21.84 16.20 0.90
N VAL A 95 -20.64 15.63 1.05
CA VAL A 95 -20.45 14.34 1.73
C VAL A 95 -20.85 14.43 3.20
N LEU A 96 -20.44 15.48 3.90
CA LEU A 96 -20.81 15.72 5.29
C LEU A 96 -22.31 15.94 5.46
N ALA A 97 -22.95 16.71 4.57
CA ALA A 97 -24.39 16.90 4.59
C ALA A 97 -25.16 15.58 4.39
N GLY A 98 -24.73 14.77 3.43
CA GLY A 98 -25.28 13.43 3.20
C GLY A 98 -25.09 12.51 4.40
N PHE A 99 -23.90 12.52 5.01
CA PHE A 99 -23.61 11.77 6.24
C PHE A 99 -24.50 12.17 7.40
N VAL A 100 -24.67 13.48 7.64
CA VAL A 100 -25.54 13.99 8.72
C VAL A 100 -26.99 13.62 8.46
N ALA A 101 -27.48 13.76 7.23
CA ALA A 101 -28.84 13.36 6.88
C ALA A 101 -29.06 11.85 7.07
N ALA A 102 -28.11 11.03 6.63
CA ALA A 102 -28.15 9.58 6.82
C ALA A 102 -28.07 9.20 8.31
N ALA A 103 -27.21 9.84 9.09
CA ALA A 103 -27.08 9.62 10.53
C ALA A 103 -28.36 10.02 11.27
N ALA A 104 -28.98 11.15 10.91
CA ALA A 104 -30.22 11.61 11.51
C ALA A 104 -31.38 10.62 11.37
N ILE A 105 -31.39 9.82 10.29
CA ILE A 105 -32.41 8.79 10.07
C ILE A 105 -31.94 7.43 10.59
N GLY A 106 -30.73 7.03 10.23
CA GLY A 106 -30.15 5.72 10.51
C GLY A 106 -29.85 5.50 11.99
N VAL A 107 -29.43 6.53 12.74
CA VAL A 107 -29.17 6.40 14.18
C VAL A 107 -30.47 6.12 14.95
N PRO A 108 -31.56 6.92 14.81
CA PRO A 108 -32.83 6.57 15.44
C PRO A 108 -33.37 5.21 15.00
N MET A 109 -33.26 4.88 13.71
CA MET A 109 -33.73 3.59 13.18
C MET A 109 -32.94 2.41 13.80
N GLY A 110 -31.62 2.54 13.90
CA GLY A 110 -30.74 1.53 14.50
C GLY A 110 -30.96 1.39 16.00
N ILE A 111 -31.19 2.50 16.72
CA ILE A 111 -31.57 2.47 18.13
C ILE A 111 -32.92 1.75 18.29
N ALA A 112 -33.93 2.11 17.49
CA ALA A 112 -35.24 1.45 17.53
C ALA A 112 -35.10 -0.07 17.32
N MET A 113 -34.38 -0.50 16.27
CA MET A 113 -34.07 -1.91 16.01
C MET A 113 -33.35 -2.61 17.17
N GLY A 114 -32.36 -1.94 17.80
CA GLY A 114 -31.61 -2.51 18.92
C GLY A 114 -32.38 -2.53 20.25
N THR A 115 -33.35 -1.63 20.44
CA THR A 115 -34.20 -1.58 21.64
C THR A 115 -35.35 -2.59 21.60
N PHE A 116 -35.74 -3.07 20.42
CA PHE A 116 -36.64 -4.22 20.31
C PHE A 116 -35.86 -5.49 20.63
N TYR A 117 -35.84 -5.80 21.92
CA TYR A 117 -35.50 -7.12 22.44
C TYR A 117 -36.43 -8.14 21.75
N SER A 118 -35.88 -8.89 20.78
CA SER A 118 -36.56 -10.06 20.23
C SER A 118 -36.66 -11.09 21.35
N MET A 119 -37.83 -11.13 21.98
CA MET A 119 -38.39 -12.32 22.62
C MET A 119 -38.48 -13.46 21.60
#